data_AF-A0A924Q393-F1
#
_entry.id   AF-A0A924Q393-F1
#
_cell.length_a   1.000
_cell.length_b   1.000
_cell.length_c   1.000
_cell.angle_alpha   90.00
_cell.angle_beta   90.00
_cell.angle_gamma   90.00
#
_symmetry.space_group_name_H-M   'P 1'
#
loop_
_entity.id
_entity.type
_entity.pdbx_description
1 polymer ?
#
loop_
_entity_poly.entity_id
_entity_poly.type
_entity_poly.pdbx_seq_one_letter_code
_entity_poly.pdbx_strand_id
1 'polypeptide(L)'
;MSSLLLAFVFQWMLMAKADSTVPAQPVRIVNLVVPTAVLEKMTSIPVAPTKATSQTATNAAATASFGGQVPPSHGSGHFLLGIGSELDGAVKSRLFNEAPINLLTSWFNSPNDLTFMRGFQNKEVPAAYASGRSLHLVVWTGSAESEVTTKYGKACGRTYPFSASFADDMKQLANIYRGSGTLYVSMFTEFQTYPCQDNNWLGNENYYLALQDQYRLAQQIFKAEAPNARLALSWGGWQASYDDPARGGGRSLFSHFADVMNNSDFQSFQAMDSTSNIQPIKDMTRQLHGYGNGAVLLAHYKPDNRSQVTWTNDITGLFGPDVMAGLQQNGLFGLSFMDEANMNATESAFQLAKQFVTAFAR
;
A
#
# COMPACT_ATOMS: atom_id res chain seq x y z
N MET A 1 -20.18 31.58 -18.38
CA MET A 1 -19.44 30.38 -18.81
C MET A 1 -18.26 30.21 -17.87
N SER A 2 -18.10 28.99 -17.33
CA SER A 2 -17.05 28.58 -16.36
C SER A 2 -17.28 28.98 -14.90
N SER A 3 -18.07 28.17 -14.18
CA SER A 3 -17.98 27.97 -12.72
C SER A 3 -18.44 26.55 -12.41
N LEU A 4 -17.51 25.60 -12.30
CA LEU A 4 -17.72 24.28 -11.70
C LEU A 4 -16.39 23.53 -11.69
N LEU A 5 -15.66 23.57 -10.57
CA LEU A 5 -14.69 22.55 -10.16
C LEU A 5 -14.03 23.04 -8.87
N LEU A 6 -14.50 22.57 -7.71
CA LEU A 6 -13.69 22.29 -6.52
C LEU A 6 -14.59 21.68 -5.43
N ALA A 7 -14.72 20.34 -5.45
CA ALA A 7 -15.23 19.54 -4.34
C ALA A 7 -15.02 18.04 -4.64
N PHE A 8 -13.77 17.53 -4.59
CA PHE A 8 -13.53 16.08 -4.72
C PHE A 8 -12.27 15.65 -3.97
N VAL A 9 -12.33 15.70 -2.63
CA VAL A 9 -11.50 14.87 -1.74
C VAL A 9 -12.34 14.26 -0.59
N PHE A 10 -13.55 14.78 -0.33
CA PHE A 10 -14.45 14.25 0.72
C PHE A 10 -15.43 13.14 0.25
N GLN A 11 -15.43 12.77 -1.03
CA GLN A 11 -16.49 11.90 -1.60
C GLN A 11 -16.25 10.38 -1.40
N TRP A 12 -15.10 9.94 -0.88
CA TRP A 12 -14.82 8.50 -0.75
C TRP A 12 -15.39 7.85 0.52
N MET A 13 -15.75 8.63 1.55
CA MET A 13 -16.18 8.11 2.85
C MET A 13 -17.71 7.93 2.98
N LEU A 14 -18.50 8.22 1.94
CA LEU A 14 -19.97 8.23 1.98
C LEU A 14 -20.66 7.26 1.01
N MET A 15 -19.95 6.38 0.31
CA MET A 15 -20.57 5.45 -0.67
C MET A 15 -20.51 3.96 -0.31
N ALA A 16 -20.09 3.60 0.90
CA ALA A 16 -20.26 2.26 1.46
C ALA A 16 -21.57 2.15 2.28
N LYS A 17 -22.71 2.51 1.67
CA LYS A 17 -24.06 2.06 2.04
C LYS A 17 -25.09 2.71 1.11
N ALA A 18 -25.65 1.94 0.19
CA ALA A 18 -26.89 2.31 -0.47
C ALA A 18 -27.69 1.05 -0.76
N ASP A 19 -28.45 0.60 0.24
CA ASP A 19 -29.71 -0.10 -0.01
C ASP A 19 -30.66 0.19 1.17
N SER A 20 -31.62 1.09 0.96
CA SER A 20 -32.97 1.07 1.57
C SER A 20 -33.74 2.34 1.19
N THR A 21 -34.89 2.11 0.58
CA THR A 21 -35.96 3.05 0.21
C THR A 21 -36.46 3.94 1.37
N VAL A 22 -36.19 5.25 1.33
CA VAL A 22 -36.92 6.28 2.11
C VAL A 22 -37.02 7.58 1.28
N PRO A 23 -38.19 8.23 1.16
CA PRO A 23 -38.34 9.46 0.38
C PRO A 23 -37.69 10.67 1.05
N ALA A 24 -37.04 11.51 0.22
CA ALA A 24 -36.30 12.70 0.62
C ALA A 24 -37.21 13.80 1.21
N GLN A 25 -36.76 14.40 2.32
CA GLN A 25 -37.28 15.66 2.86
C GLN A 25 -36.34 16.82 2.48
N PRO A 26 -36.86 18.03 2.19
CA PRO A 26 -36.03 19.16 1.77
C PRO A 26 -35.20 19.73 2.92
N VAL A 27 -33.88 19.76 2.75
CA VAL A 27 -32.94 20.37 3.69
C VAL A 27 -32.85 21.88 3.45
N ARG A 28 -33.06 22.66 4.53
CA ARG A 28 -32.83 24.10 4.58
C ARG A 28 -31.32 24.40 4.53
N ILE A 29 -30.91 25.21 3.55
CA ILE A 29 -29.54 25.74 3.47
C ILE A 29 -29.38 26.89 4.48
N VAL A 30 -28.43 26.76 5.40
CA VAL A 30 -27.95 27.84 6.26
C VAL A 30 -26.62 28.31 5.70
N ASN A 31 -26.53 29.57 5.27
CA ASN A 31 -25.29 30.19 4.81
C ASN A 31 -24.35 30.43 6.00
N LEU A 32 -23.31 29.61 6.14
CA LEU A 32 -22.16 29.93 6.99
C LEU A 32 -21.09 30.65 6.16
N VAL A 33 -20.80 31.88 6.54
CA VAL A 33 -19.67 32.66 6.03
C VAL A 33 -18.41 32.21 6.75
N VAL A 34 -17.42 31.69 6.02
CA VAL A 34 -16.10 31.32 6.56
C VAL A 34 -15.07 32.37 6.11
N PRO A 35 -14.17 32.87 6.99
CA PRO A 35 -13.17 33.88 6.62
C PRO A 35 -12.10 33.37 5.66
N THR A 36 -11.75 34.21 4.67
CA THR A 36 -10.91 33.96 3.48
C THR A 36 -9.41 33.75 3.73
N ALA A 37 -8.96 33.42 4.94
CA ALA A 37 -7.53 33.43 5.30
C ALA A 37 -6.83 32.04 5.33
N VAL A 38 -7.47 30.98 4.85
CA VAL A 38 -6.92 29.59 4.89
C VAL A 38 -6.74 28.96 3.49
N LEU A 39 -6.97 29.73 2.41
CA LEU A 39 -7.09 29.17 1.05
C LEU A 39 -5.85 29.38 0.13
N GLU A 40 -4.67 29.66 0.66
CA GLU A 40 -3.49 30.01 -0.15
C GLU A 40 -2.30 29.02 -0.07
N LYS A 41 -2.48 27.79 0.42
CA LYS A 41 -1.34 26.86 0.62
C LYS A 41 -1.46 25.42 0.09
N MET A 42 -2.31 25.18 -0.91
CA MET A 42 -2.46 23.83 -1.52
C MET A 42 -2.34 23.79 -3.06
N THR A 43 -1.67 24.76 -3.67
CA THR A 43 -1.39 24.74 -5.13
C THR A 43 0.10 24.99 -5.40
N SER A 44 0.95 24.02 -5.07
CA SER A 44 2.28 23.91 -5.71
C SER A 44 2.85 22.49 -5.56
N ILE A 45 2.51 21.61 -6.50
CA ILE A 45 3.44 20.56 -6.90
C ILE A 45 4.44 21.25 -7.85
N PRO A 46 5.75 21.34 -7.53
CA PRO A 46 6.70 21.93 -8.46
C PRO A 46 6.87 20.98 -9.66
N VAL A 47 6.41 21.43 -10.83
CA VAL A 47 6.84 20.88 -12.11
C VAL A 47 8.33 21.20 -12.25
N ALA A 48 9.17 20.17 -12.29
CA ALA A 48 10.60 20.33 -12.51
C ALA A 48 10.87 20.94 -13.91
N PRO A 49 11.70 21.99 -14.05
CA PRO A 49 12.06 22.54 -15.34
C PRO A 49 13.03 21.61 -16.07
N THR A 50 12.64 21.17 -17.26
CA THR A 50 13.50 20.47 -18.21
C THR A 50 14.63 21.40 -18.67
N LYS A 51 15.83 21.20 -18.15
CA LYS A 51 17.06 21.71 -18.78
C LYS A 51 17.90 20.54 -19.27
N ALA A 52 17.96 20.43 -20.60
CA ALA A 52 18.98 19.64 -21.27
C ALA A 52 20.36 20.26 -20.98
N THR A 53 21.28 19.48 -20.45
CA THR A 53 22.71 19.82 -20.49
C THR A 53 23.51 18.53 -20.58
N SER A 54 24.15 18.33 -21.73
CA SER A 54 25.20 17.34 -21.93
C SER A 54 26.46 17.80 -21.19
N GLN A 55 27.08 16.92 -20.39
CA GLN A 55 28.51 16.90 -20.06
C GLN A 55 28.82 15.59 -19.32
N THR A 56 29.47 14.64 -19.99
CA THR A 56 30.92 14.34 -19.95
C THR A 56 31.32 13.56 -18.70
N ALA A 57 31.62 12.28 -18.94
CA ALA A 57 32.10 11.30 -17.98
C ALA A 57 33.52 11.62 -17.48
N THR A 58 33.76 11.40 -16.19
CA THR A 58 35.05 10.90 -15.68
C THR A 58 34.79 10.02 -14.45
N ASN A 59 35.32 8.81 -14.52
CA ASN A 59 35.22 7.73 -13.56
C ASN A 59 35.96 8.01 -12.24
N ALA A 60 35.39 7.56 -11.12
CA ALA A 60 36.14 7.02 -9.99
C ALA A 60 35.25 5.98 -9.29
N ALA A 61 35.45 4.71 -9.64
CA ALA A 61 34.74 3.58 -9.08
C ALA A 61 35.27 3.27 -7.67
N ALA A 62 34.40 3.36 -6.66
CA ALA A 62 34.64 2.76 -5.35
C ALA A 62 34.06 1.34 -5.37
N THR A 63 34.94 0.35 -5.39
CA THR A 63 34.62 -1.08 -5.38
C THR A 63 34.18 -1.49 -3.96
N ALA A 64 32.88 -1.46 -3.68
CA ALA A 64 32.32 -2.15 -2.53
C ALA A 64 32.12 -3.63 -2.90
N SER A 65 32.93 -4.50 -2.29
CA SER A 65 32.79 -5.95 -2.39
C SER A 65 31.61 -6.41 -1.55
N PHE A 66 30.48 -6.74 -2.20
CA PHE A 66 29.36 -7.44 -1.56
C PHE A 66 29.54 -8.94 -1.75
N GLY A 67 30.33 -9.55 -0.85
CA GLY A 67 30.29 -10.99 -0.60
C GLY A 67 29.04 -11.33 0.20
N GLY A 68 27.88 -11.37 -0.46
CA GLY A 68 26.61 -11.80 0.13
C GLY A 68 26.17 -13.10 -0.55
N GLN A 69 26.05 -14.17 0.23
CA GLN A 69 25.41 -15.41 -0.21
C GLN A 69 24.04 -15.12 -0.83
N VAL A 70 23.79 -15.71 -2.00
CA VAL A 70 22.46 -15.72 -2.64
C VAL A 70 21.46 -16.27 -1.61
N PRO A 71 20.42 -15.49 -1.23
CA PRO A 71 19.36 -16.00 -0.37
C PRO A 71 18.75 -17.25 -0.99
N PRO A 72 18.30 -18.23 -0.19
CA PRO A 72 17.63 -19.40 -0.74
C PRO A 72 16.47 -18.94 -1.62
N SER A 73 16.50 -19.36 -2.88
CA SER A 73 15.38 -19.23 -3.80
C SER A 73 14.12 -19.70 -3.07
N HIS A 74 13.12 -18.83 -2.97
CA HIS A 74 11.75 -19.27 -2.72
C HIS A 74 11.40 -20.21 -3.88
N GLY A 75 11.58 -21.51 -3.62
CA GLY A 75 11.52 -22.54 -4.65
C GLY A 75 10.16 -22.50 -5.36
N SER A 76 10.17 -22.39 -6.69
CA SER A 76 9.02 -22.59 -7.59
C SER A 76 7.64 -22.16 -7.04
N GLY A 77 7.60 -21.07 -6.27
CA GLY A 77 6.42 -20.67 -5.51
C GLY A 77 5.44 -19.98 -6.44
N HIS A 78 4.19 -20.43 -6.41
CA HIS A 78 3.09 -19.83 -7.15
C HIS A 78 3.04 -18.32 -6.88
N PHE A 79 2.94 -17.50 -7.94
CA PHE A 79 2.80 -16.06 -7.80
C PHE A 79 1.44 -15.74 -7.16
N LEU A 80 1.43 -14.91 -6.11
CA LEU A 80 0.21 -14.59 -5.39
C LEU A 80 -0.55 -13.49 -6.12
N LEU A 81 -1.78 -13.78 -6.53
CA LEU A 81 -2.70 -12.82 -7.11
C LEU A 81 -3.91 -12.62 -6.23
N GLY A 82 -4.07 -11.37 -5.82
CA GLY A 82 -5.09 -10.96 -4.88
C GLY A 82 -6.08 -9.92 -5.39
N ILE A 83 -7.15 -9.78 -4.62
CA ILE A 83 -8.23 -8.82 -4.83
C ILE A 83 -8.83 -8.47 -3.46
N GLY A 84 -9.27 -7.22 -3.30
CA GLY A 84 -10.19 -6.84 -2.24
C GLY A 84 -9.82 -5.58 -1.47
N SER A 85 -10.85 -4.78 -1.19
CA SER A 85 -10.82 -3.76 -0.15
C SER A 85 -11.22 -4.34 1.21
N GLU A 86 -12.13 -5.32 1.20
CA GLU A 86 -12.66 -6.04 2.37
C GLU A 86 -12.81 -7.53 2.01
N LEU A 87 -12.51 -8.43 2.95
CA LEU A 87 -12.50 -9.88 2.71
C LEU A 87 -13.84 -10.41 2.19
N ASP A 88 -14.95 -9.98 2.78
CA ASP A 88 -16.28 -10.47 2.40
C ASP A 88 -16.73 -9.92 1.03
N GLY A 89 -16.24 -8.75 0.62
CA GLY A 89 -16.36 -8.24 -0.74
C GLY A 89 -15.49 -9.03 -1.71
N ALA A 90 -14.25 -9.33 -1.34
CA ALA A 90 -13.29 -10.07 -2.17
C ALA A 90 -13.81 -11.45 -2.57
N VAL A 91 -14.40 -12.20 -1.64
CA VAL A 91 -14.97 -13.54 -1.94
C VAL A 91 -16.24 -13.51 -2.79
N LYS A 92 -16.90 -12.34 -2.90
CA LYS A 92 -18.07 -12.14 -3.77
C LYS A 92 -17.68 -11.60 -5.15
N SER A 93 -16.43 -11.17 -5.32
CA SER A 93 -15.94 -10.57 -6.56
C SER A 93 -16.11 -11.50 -7.76
N ARG A 94 -16.34 -10.93 -8.94
CA ARG A 94 -16.44 -11.72 -10.17
C ARG A 94 -15.10 -12.37 -10.48
N LEU A 95 -14.00 -11.64 -10.27
CA LEU A 95 -12.66 -12.14 -10.52
C LEU A 95 -12.32 -13.35 -9.63
N PHE A 96 -12.72 -13.34 -8.35
CA PHE A 96 -12.55 -14.49 -7.45
C PHE A 96 -13.27 -15.75 -7.95
N ASN A 97 -14.48 -15.59 -8.49
CA ASN A 97 -15.30 -16.71 -8.94
C ASN A 97 -14.88 -17.28 -10.31
N GLU A 98 -14.18 -16.50 -11.12
CA GLU A 98 -13.85 -16.86 -12.50
C GLU A 98 -12.35 -17.05 -12.78
N ALA A 99 -11.47 -16.71 -11.83
CA ALA A 99 -10.03 -16.79 -11.98
C ALA A 99 -9.38 -17.40 -10.71
N PRO A 100 -8.16 -17.98 -10.82
CA PRO A 100 -7.47 -18.61 -9.69
C PRO A 100 -6.87 -17.58 -8.71
N ILE A 101 -7.71 -16.77 -8.07
CA ILE A 101 -7.29 -15.86 -6.99
C ILE A 101 -6.89 -16.68 -5.75
N ASN A 102 -5.66 -16.46 -5.29
CA ASN A 102 -5.02 -17.20 -4.19
C ASN A 102 -4.64 -16.29 -2.99
N LEU A 103 -4.88 -14.98 -3.09
CA LEU A 103 -4.70 -14.01 -2.01
C LEU A 103 -5.99 -13.18 -1.84
N LEU A 104 -6.50 -13.01 -0.63
CA LEU A 104 -7.67 -12.16 -0.37
C LEU A 104 -7.28 -11.00 0.54
N THR A 105 -7.57 -9.78 0.11
CA THR A 105 -7.09 -8.56 0.77
C THR A 105 -8.21 -7.86 1.56
N SER A 106 -7.87 -7.34 2.73
CA SER A 106 -8.69 -6.48 3.56
C SER A 106 -7.92 -5.25 4.04
N TRP A 107 -8.62 -4.14 4.23
CA TRP A 107 -8.06 -2.89 4.71
C TRP A 107 -8.56 -2.53 6.09
N PHE A 108 -7.64 -2.37 7.03
CA PHE A 108 -7.88 -1.74 8.32
C PHE A 108 -7.41 -0.29 8.23
N ASN A 109 -8.37 0.64 8.23
CA ASN A 109 -8.15 2.08 8.10
C ASN A 109 -8.31 2.82 9.43
N SER A 110 -9.08 2.24 10.35
CA SER A 110 -9.31 2.81 11.68
C SER A 110 -9.86 1.76 12.66
N PRO A 111 -9.79 2.02 13.98
CA PRO A 111 -10.38 1.12 14.99
C PRO A 111 -11.87 0.81 14.79
N ASN A 112 -12.62 1.69 14.12
CA ASN A 112 -14.03 1.44 13.80
C ASN A 112 -14.22 0.20 12.92
N ASP A 113 -13.22 -0.14 12.10
CA ASP A 113 -13.26 -1.28 11.18
C ASP A 113 -13.24 -2.62 11.92
N LEU A 114 -12.73 -2.66 13.15
CA LEU A 114 -12.80 -3.86 14.01
C LEU A 114 -14.24 -4.32 14.24
N THR A 115 -15.21 -3.42 14.12
CA THR A 115 -16.63 -3.77 14.24
C THR A 115 -17.05 -4.78 13.19
N PHE A 116 -16.73 -4.54 11.92
CA PHE A 116 -17.09 -5.48 10.86
C PHE A 116 -16.06 -6.60 10.71
N MET A 117 -14.76 -6.32 10.90
CA MET A 117 -13.71 -7.33 10.75
C MET A 117 -13.82 -8.48 11.75
N ARG A 118 -14.34 -8.24 12.95
CA ARG A 118 -14.64 -9.32 13.90
C ARG A 118 -15.61 -10.36 13.34
N GLY A 119 -16.47 -9.97 12.41
CA GLY A 119 -17.35 -10.89 11.67
C GLY A 119 -16.57 -11.94 10.87
N PHE A 120 -15.37 -11.59 10.37
CA PHE A 120 -14.57 -12.47 9.53
C PHE A 120 -13.94 -13.64 10.29
N GLN A 121 -13.68 -13.46 11.60
CA GLN A 121 -12.91 -14.39 12.43
C GLN A 121 -13.46 -15.83 12.43
N ASN A 122 -14.78 -15.97 12.41
CA ASN A 122 -15.46 -17.26 12.57
C ASN A 122 -16.06 -17.81 11.27
N LYS A 123 -15.92 -17.08 10.15
CA LYS A 123 -16.55 -17.46 8.88
C LYS A 123 -15.60 -17.25 7.71
N GLU A 124 -15.35 -16.01 7.31
CA GLU A 124 -14.58 -15.71 6.10
C GLU A 124 -13.10 -16.12 6.23
N VAL A 125 -12.45 -15.87 7.37
CA VAL A 125 -11.02 -16.22 7.58
C VAL A 125 -10.80 -17.75 7.55
N PRO A 126 -11.52 -18.57 8.35
CA PRO A 126 -11.36 -20.01 8.30
C PRO A 126 -11.72 -20.61 6.94
N ALA A 127 -12.76 -20.10 6.27
CA ALA A 127 -13.16 -20.58 4.95
C ALA A 127 -12.09 -20.30 3.88
N ALA A 128 -11.48 -19.12 3.90
CA ALA A 128 -10.38 -18.78 3.00
C ALA A 128 -9.19 -19.74 3.18
N TYR A 129 -8.74 -19.94 4.41
CA TYR A 129 -7.63 -20.87 4.69
C TYR A 129 -7.97 -22.32 4.36
N ALA A 130 -9.19 -22.79 4.66
CA ALA A 130 -9.64 -24.13 4.30
C ALA A 130 -9.66 -24.37 2.78
N SER A 131 -9.85 -23.29 2.01
CA SER A 131 -9.77 -23.33 0.55
C SER A 131 -8.35 -23.19 -0.02
N GLY A 132 -7.32 -23.22 0.83
CA GLY A 132 -5.91 -23.12 0.44
C GLY A 132 -5.45 -21.71 0.08
N ARG A 133 -6.22 -20.67 0.40
CA ARG A 133 -5.89 -19.28 0.07
C ARG A 133 -5.06 -18.64 1.17
N SER A 134 -4.22 -17.69 0.78
CA SER A 134 -3.57 -16.76 1.70
C SER A 134 -4.47 -15.55 1.94
N LEU A 135 -4.29 -14.90 3.09
CA LEU A 135 -4.94 -13.64 3.41
C LEU A 135 -3.91 -12.51 3.42
N HIS A 136 -4.37 -11.29 3.11
CA HIS A 136 -3.57 -10.09 3.16
C HIS A 136 -4.32 -9.01 3.94
N LEU A 137 -3.68 -8.47 4.96
CA LEU A 137 -4.17 -7.35 5.76
C LEU A 137 -3.34 -6.11 5.45
N VAL A 138 -4.00 -5.06 4.98
CA VAL A 138 -3.40 -3.74 4.79
C VAL A 138 -3.76 -2.89 6.00
N VAL A 139 -2.76 -2.35 6.70
CA VAL A 139 -2.95 -1.41 7.82
C VAL A 139 -2.58 -0.02 7.34
N TRP A 140 -3.58 0.84 7.25
CA TRP A 140 -3.45 2.25 6.90
C TRP A 140 -4.18 3.09 7.95
N THR A 141 -3.88 4.38 8.03
CA THR A 141 -4.66 5.27 8.89
C THR A 141 -4.86 6.62 8.25
N GLY A 142 -6.11 7.09 8.19
CA GLY A 142 -6.44 8.45 7.80
C GLY A 142 -6.46 9.43 8.98
N SER A 143 -5.90 9.06 10.14
CA SER A 143 -5.91 9.92 11.31
C SER A 143 -5.27 11.26 11.00
N ALA A 144 -5.85 12.34 11.51
CA ALA A 144 -5.29 13.67 11.34
C ALA A 144 -3.84 13.75 11.84
N GLU A 145 -3.07 14.56 11.15
CA GLU A 145 -1.72 14.94 11.57
C GLU A 145 -1.79 15.94 12.72
N SER A 146 -1.02 15.70 13.76
CA SER A 146 -0.82 16.66 14.85
C SER A 146 0.55 16.52 15.47
N GLU A 147 0.88 17.44 16.38
CA GLU A 147 2.01 17.24 17.27
C GLU A 147 1.81 15.94 18.07
N VAL A 148 2.89 15.17 18.18
CA VAL A 148 2.97 13.97 19.03
C VAL A 148 4.25 14.04 19.85
N THR A 149 4.19 13.56 21.09
CA THR A 149 5.37 13.42 21.93
C THR A 149 5.83 11.97 21.89
N THR A 150 7.05 11.75 21.43
CA THR A 150 7.67 10.43 21.33
C THR A 150 8.80 10.29 22.34
N LYS A 151 9.34 9.08 22.51
CA LYS A 151 10.54 8.87 23.34
C LYS A 151 11.80 9.56 22.77
N TYR A 152 11.78 9.94 21.50
CA TYR A 152 12.87 10.66 20.83
C TYR A 152 12.70 12.19 20.89
N GLY A 153 11.57 12.67 21.40
CA GLY A 153 11.23 14.09 21.49
C GLY A 153 9.93 14.43 20.76
N LYS A 154 9.70 15.73 20.58
CA LYS A 154 8.54 16.24 19.83
C LYS A 154 8.64 15.85 18.36
N ALA A 155 7.50 15.53 17.77
CA ALA A 155 7.35 15.17 16.37
C ALA A 155 5.96 15.65 15.87
N CYS A 156 5.71 15.53 14.57
CA CYS A 156 4.44 15.89 13.96
C CYS A 156 4.06 14.86 12.90
N GLY A 157 2.83 14.36 12.95
CA GLY A 157 2.29 13.47 11.92
C GLY A 157 1.03 12.74 12.37
N ARG A 158 0.64 11.70 11.63
CA ARG A 158 -0.52 10.86 11.94
C ARG A 158 -0.41 10.26 13.34
N THR A 159 -1.46 10.42 14.11
CA THR A 159 -1.44 10.16 15.56
C THR A 159 -1.76 8.71 15.92
N TYR A 160 -2.51 8.00 15.07
CA TYR A 160 -3.01 6.66 15.39
C TYR A 160 -1.93 5.65 15.82
N PRO A 161 -0.76 5.54 15.14
CA PRO A 161 0.28 4.58 15.54
C PRO A 161 0.80 4.78 16.97
N PHE A 162 0.61 5.97 17.55
CA PHE A 162 1.04 6.31 18.91
C PHE A 162 -0.12 6.39 19.90
N SER A 163 -1.33 6.03 19.48
CA SER A 163 -2.49 6.00 20.34
C SER A 163 -2.40 4.87 21.36
N ALA A 164 -3.09 5.01 22.50
CA ALA A 164 -3.13 3.98 23.52
C ALA A 164 -3.81 2.68 23.05
N SER A 165 -4.67 2.73 22.02
CA SER A 165 -5.36 1.56 21.49
C SER A 165 -4.54 0.78 20.48
N PHE A 166 -3.49 1.36 19.90
CA PHE A 166 -2.77 0.77 18.76
C PHE A 166 -2.35 -0.69 19.02
N ALA A 167 -1.73 -0.96 20.17
CA ALA A 167 -1.27 -2.31 20.52
C ALA A 167 -2.44 -3.30 20.66
N ASP A 168 -3.55 -2.89 21.27
CA ASP A 168 -4.72 -3.76 21.46
C ASP A 168 -5.49 -3.97 20.16
N ASP A 169 -5.53 -2.97 19.27
CA ASP A 169 -6.08 -3.11 17.93
C ASP A 169 -5.25 -4.10 17.10
N MET A 170 -3.91 -4.04 17.17
CA MET A 170 -3.03 -5.02 16.50
C MET A 170 -3.24 -6.44 17.04
N LYS A 171 -3.44 -6.62 18.36
CA LYS A 171 -3.78 -7.93 18.94
C LYS A 171 -5.12 -8.43 18.43
N GLN A 172 -6.12 -7.56 18.31
CA GLN A 172 -7.42 -7.93 17.76
C GLN A 172 -7.31 -8.35 16.29
N LEU A 173 -6.59 -7.59 15.46
CA LEU A 173 -6.34 -7.94 14.07
C LEU A 173 -5.62 -9.29 13.96
N ALA A 174 -4.55 -9.52 14.73
CA ALA A 174 -3.86 -10.81 14.74
C ALA A 174 -4.82 -11.95 15.13
N ASN A 175 -5.65 -11.76 16.16
CA ASN A 175 -6.62 -12.76 16.60
C ASN A 175 -7.77 -13.01 15.59
N ILE A 176 -8.16 -12.01 14.81
CA ILE A 176 -9.15 -12.15 13.73
C ILE A 176 -8.58 -13.01 12.60
N TYR A 177 -7.33 -12.77 12.20
CA TYR A 177 -6.73 -13.36 11.00
C TYR A 177 -5.86 -14.60 11.25
N ARG A 178 -5.65 -15.02 12.51
CA ARG A 178 -4.90 -16.25 12.82
C ARG A 178 -5.55 -17.49 12.19
N GLY A 179 -4.74 -18.47 11.79
CA GLY A 179 -5.26 -19.71 11.24
C GLY A 179 -4.18 -20.60 10.60
N SER A 180 -4.62 -21.53 9.76
CA SER A 180 -3.76 -22.56 9.14
C SER A 180 -3.07 -22.12 7.85
N GLY A 181 -3.54 -21.05 7.19
CA GLY A 181 -2.89 -20.51 5.99
C GLY A 181 -1.99 -19.31 6.31
N THR A 182 -1.37 -18.72 5.28
CA THR A 182 -0.47 -17.57 5.45
C THR A 182 -1.25 -16.27 5.52
N LEU A 183 -0.92 -15.43 6.52
CA LEU A 183 -1.36 -14.03 6.58
C LEU A 183 -0.19 -13.13 6.18
N TYR A 184 -0.33 -12.34 5.13
CA TYR A 184 0.57 -11.24 4.81
C TYR A 184 0.02 -9.96 5.43
N VAL A 185 0.87 -9.14 6.05
CA VAL A 185 0.47 -7.85 6.61
C VAL A 185 1.35 -6.75 6.03
N SER A 186 0.73 -5.85 5.29
CA SER A 186 1.35 -4.59 4.84
C SER A 186 1.06 -3.52 5.88
N MET A 187 2.02 -3.27 6.75
CA MET A 187 1.90 -2.37 7.90
C MET A 187 2.25 -0.94 7.53
N PHE A 188 1.45 0.02 8.01
CA PHE A 188 1.62 1.44 7.76
C PHE A 188 1.78 1.77 6.27
N THR A 189 0.81 1.35 5.48
CA THR A 189 0.79 1.65 4.05
C THR A 189 0.99 3.14 3.80
N GLU A 190 1.96 3.44 2.94
CA GLU A 190 2.48 4.79 2.65
C GLU A 190 2.93 5.57 3.87
N PHE A 191 3.62 4.91 4.80
CA PHE A 191 4.07 5.55 6.03
C PHE A 191 4.90 6.82 5.78
N GLN A 192 5.56 6.97 4.63
CA GLN A 192 6.33 8.16 4.31
C GLN A 192 5.47 9.43 4.16
N THR A 193 4.14 9.27 4.08
CA THR A 193 3.12 10.35 4.04
C THR A 193 2.46 10.59 5.41
N TYR A 194 3.02 9.99 6.46
CA TYR A 194 2.47 10.11 7.81
C TYR A 194 3.02 11.30 8.60
N PRO A 195 4.30 11.71 8.48
CA PRO A 195 4.76 12.93 9.12
C PRO A 195 4.13 14.18 8.50
N CYS A 196 4.09 15.29 9.22
CA CYS A 196 3.57 16.56 8.69
C CYS A 196 4.41 17.15 7.52
N GLN A 197 5.60 16.61 7.29
CA GLN A 197 6.42 16.90 6.12
C GLN A 197 6.69 15.59 5.39
N ASP A 198 5.88 15.26 4.40
CA ASP A 198 5.98 13.98 3.72
C ASP A 198 7.38 13.74 3.11
N ASN A 199 7.76 12.45 3.07
CA ASN A 199 8.83 11.87 2.25
C ASN A 199 10.24 12.41 2.48
N ASN A 200 10.50 13.00 3.64
CA ASN A 200 11.81 13.49 4.04
C ASN A 200 12.20 12.93 5.39
N TRP A 201 13.44 12.46 5.54
CA TRP A 201 13.99 12.12 6.85
C TRP A 201 14.25 13.37 7.69
N LEU A 202 14.90 14.37 7.08
CA LEU A 202 15.29 15.60 7.74
C LEU A 202 14.07 16.37 8.25
N GLY A 203 14.00 16.59 9.56
CA GLY A 203 12.88 17.23 10.25
C GLY A 203 11.78 16.28 10.75
N ASN A 204 11.85 14.98 10.41
CA ASN A 204 10.90 13.96 10.84
C ASN A 204 11.54 12.82 11.63
N GLU A 205 12.81 12.96 12.04
CA GLU A 205 13.62 11.90 12.64
C GLU A 205 12.92 11.29 13.85
N ASN A 206 12.42 12.14 14.76
CA ASN A 206 11.71 11.69 15.96
C ASN A 206 10.43 10.92 15.63
N TYR A 207 9.69 11.35 14.58
CA TYR A 207 8.47 10.69 14.15
C TYR A 207 8.78 9.30 13.61
N TYR A 208 9.73 9.22 12.68
CA TYR A 208 10.07 7.98 12.00
C TYR A 208 10.74 6.96 12.93
N LEU A 209 11.64 7.40 13.81
CA LEU A 209 12.22 6.52 14.83
C LEU A 209 11.12 5.93 15.73
N ALA A 210 10.13 6.73 16.13
CA ALA A 210 8.99 6.25 16.90
C ALA A 210 8.11 5.30 16.09
N LEU A 211 7.87 5.59 14.81
CA LEU A 211 7.07 4.73 13.95
C LEU A 211 7.74 3.37 13.72
N GLN A 212 9.07 3.33 13.58
CA GLN A 212 9.83 2.08 13.54
C GLN A 212 9.65 1.26 14.82
N ASP A 213 9.57 1.88 16.00
CA ASP A 213 9.26 1.16 17.23
C ASP A 213 7.85 0.55 17.20
N GLN A 214 6.86 1.29 16.70
CA GLN A 214 5.50 0.79 16.56
C GLN A 214 5.42 -0.37 15.56
N TYR A 215 6.22 -0.32 14.49
CA TYR A 215 6.35 -1.44 13.56
C TYR A 215 6.90 -2.68 14.25
N ARG A 216 8.01 -2.54 15.00
CA ARG A 216 8.60 -3.66 15.77
C ARG A 216 7.62 -4.21 16.82
N LEU A 217 6.85 -3.34 17.48
CA LEU A 217 5.78 -3.75 18.41
C LEU A 217 4.70 -4.57 17.69
N ALA A 218 4.22 -4.10 16.53
CA ALA A 218 3.24 -4.84 15.74
C ALA A 218 3.80 -6.20 15.29
N GLN A 219 5.05 -6.28 14.83
CA GLN A 219 5.71 -7.55 14.51
C GLN A 219 5.71 -8.53 15.70
N GLN A 220 6.06 -8.05 16.90
CA GLN A 220 6.04 -8.88 18.11
C GLN A 220 4.63 -9.38 18.43
N ILE A 221 3.62 -8.52 18.35
CA ILE A 221 2.21 -8.87 18.60
C ILE A 221 1.74 -9.93 17.61
N PHE A 222 1.90 -9.69 16.31
CA PHE A 222 1.47 -10.65 15.30
C PHE A 222 2.23 -11.97 15.41
N LYS A 223 3.53 -11.95 15.72
CA LYS A 223 4.29 -13.19 15.91
C LYS A 223 3.78 -14.03 17.09
N ALA A 224 3.34 -13.38 18.16
CA ALA A 224 2.79 -14.04 19.35
C ALA A 224 1.35 -14.55 19.13
N GLU A 225 0.49 -13.73 18.54
CA GLU A 225 -0.96 -13.97 18.45
C GLU A 225 -1.38 -14.70 17.16
N ALA A 226 -0.62 -14.54 16.08
CA ALA A 226 -0.84 -15.14 14.78
C ALA A 226 0.49 -15.62 14.16
N PRO A 227 1.08 -16.74 14.61
CA PRO A 227 2.38 -17.22 14.13
C PRO A 227 2.47 -17.49 12.61
N ASN A 228 1.32 -17.59 11.95
CA ASN A 228 1.15 -17.71 10.51
C ASN A 228 1.30 -16.37 9.75
N ALA A 229 1.42 -15.25 10.48
CA ALA A 229 1.63 -13.92 9.91
C ALA A 229 3.05 -13.72 9.39
N ARG A 230 3.14 -12.94 8.32
CA ARG A 230 4.35 -12.37 7.72
C ARG A 230 4.11 -10.88 7.61
N LEU A 231 5.05 -10.04 8.04
CA LEU A 231 4.88 -8.60 8.10
C LEU A 231 5.90 -7.87 7.25
N ALA A 232 5.43 -6.80 6.61
CA ALA A 232 6.23 -5.85 5.85
C ALA A 232 5.87 -4.41 6.25
N LEU A 233 6.86 -3.52 6.24
CA LEU A 233 6.63 -2.09 6.18
C LEU A 233 6.24 -1.72 4.74
N SER A 234 5.16 -0.97 4.57
CA SER A 234 4.51 -0.76 3.26
C SER A 234 4.73 0.65 2.71
N TRP A 235 5.40 0.74 1.56
CA TRP A 235 5.81 1.99 0.92
C TRP A 235 4.81 2.50 -0.13
N GLY A 236 4.87 3.79 -0.47
CA GLY A 236 4.24 4.30 -1.70
C GLY A 236 5.09 3.97 -2.92
N GLY A 237 4.43 3.60 -4.01
CA GLY A 237 5.07 3.00 -5.18
C GLY A 237 5.90 3.96 -6.01
N TRP A 238 5.84 5.23 -5.70
CA TRP A 238 6.57 6.30 -6.35
C TRP A 238 7.87 6.63 -5.61
N GLN A 239 8.11 6.10 -4.40
CA GLN A 239 9.25 6.47 -3.55
C GLN A 239 10.61 6.29 -4.25
N ALA A 240 10.76 5.23 -5.06
CA ALA A 240 12.01 4.95 -5.77
C ALA A 240 12.20 5.77 -7.06
N SER A 241 11.18 6.52 -7.51
CA SER A 241 11.22 7.23 -8.80
C SER A 241 12.11 8.48 -8.79
N TYR A 242 12.49 8.97 -7.61
CA TYR A 242 13.31 10.17 -7.43
C TYR A 242 14.26 10.00 -6.24
N ASP A 243 15.13 10.99 -6.00
CA ASP A 243 16.02 11.00 -4.86
C ASP A 243 16.33 12.44 -4.42
N ASP A 244 16.38 12.66 -3.10
CA ASP A 244 16.84 13.90 -2.49
C ASP A 244 17.74 13.56 -1.29
N PRO A 245 19.05 13.33 -1.54
CA PRO A 245 19.97 12.97 -0.48
C PRO A 245 20.14 14.06 0.59
N ALA A 246 19.96 15.34 0.25
CA ALA A 246 20.15 16.44 1.19
C ALA A 246 19.07 16.45 2.28
N ARG A 247 17.87 15.97 1.96
CA ARG A 247 16.74 15.86 2.91
C ARG A 247 16.48 14.43 3.37
N GLY A 248 17.22 13.45 2.84
CA GLY A 248 16.93 12.02 3.02
C GLY A 248 15.57 11.63 2.45
N GLY A 249 15.20 12.19 1.29
CA GLY A 249 13.96 11.88 0.58
C GLY A 249 14.16 10.98 -0.64
N GLY A 250 13.07 10.47 -1.22
CA GLY A 250 13.11 9.53 -2.35
C GLY A 250 13.90 8.26 -2.00
N ARG A 251 14.81 7.83 -2.88
CA ARG A 251 15.68 6.66 -2.65
C ARG A 251 16.56 6.76 -1.40
N SER A 252 16.93 7.96 -0.98
CA SER A 252 17.74 8.15 0.23
C SER A 252 16.99 7.81 1.52
N LEU A 253 15.65 7.88 1.52
CA LEU A 253 14.82 7.56 2.69
C LEU A 253 14.95 6.09 3.12
N PHE A 254 15.10 5.16 2.17
CA PHE A 254 15.16 3.72 2.45
C PHE A 254 16.28 3.35 3.43
N SER A 255 17.45 4.00 3.32
CA SER A 255 18.60 3.69 4.18
C SER A 255 18.33 3.92 5.67
N HIS A 256 17.44 4.86 5.99
CA HIS A 256 17.03 5.16 7.37
C HIS A 256 16.07 4.12 7.97
N PHE A 257 15.50 3.25 7.14
CA PHE A 257 14.61 2.14 7.53
C PHE A 257 15.25 0.78 7.24
N ALA A 258 16.54 0.74 6.89
CA ALA A 258 17.21 -0.49 6.48
C ALA A 258 17.12 -1.58 7.54
N ASP A 259 17.17 -1.22 8.83
CA ASP A 259 17.10 -2.17 9.93
C ASP A 259 15.72 -2.81 10.07
N VAL A 260 14.63 -2.03 10.03
CA VAL A 260 13.27 -2.58 10.09
C VAL A 260 12.93 -3.36 8.82
N MET A 261 13.36 -2.89 7.65
CA MET A 261 13.18 -3.62 6.39
C MET A 261 13.94 -4.95 6.40
N ASN A 262 15.19 -4.97 6.88
CA ASN A 262 15.97 -6.21 6.97
C ASN A 262 15.39 -7.22 7.97
N ASN A 263 14.59 -6.74 8.94
CA ASN A 263 13.86 -7.58 9.90
C ASN A 263 12.41 -7.89 9.48
N SER A 264 11.95 -7.37 8.33
CA SER A 264 10.65 -7.72 7.77
C SER A 264 10.67 -9.11 7.14
N ASP A 265 9.54 -9.80 7.14
CA ASP A 265 9.40 -11.11 6.49
C ASP A 265 9.38 -11.00 4.95
N PHE A 266 9.00 -9.82 4.46
CA PHE A 266 9.00 -9.41 3.06
C PHE A 266 8.96 -7.87 3.01
N GLN A 267 9.07 -7.28 1.83
CA GLN A 267 8.82 -5.85 1.61
C GLN A 267 7.52 -5.65 0.87
N SER A 268 6.83 -4.53 1.09
CA SER A 268 5.62 -4.24 0.33
C SER A 268 5.49 -2.78 -0.07
N PHE A 269 4.70 -2.54 -1.11
CA PHE A 269 4.40 -1.20 -1.57
C PHE A 269 3.07 -1.15 -2.31
N GLN A 270 2.52 0.06 -2.48
CA GLN A 270 1.32 0.30 -3.28
C GLN A 270 1.62 1.02 -4.58
N ALA A 271 0.84 0.81 -5.64
CA ALA A 271 1.00 1.56 -6.88
C ALA A 271 -0.35 2.13 -7.34
N MET A 272 -0.47 3.46 -7.26
CA MET A 272 -1.73 4.17 -7.54
C MET A 272 -1.59 5.44 -8.39
N ASP A 273 -0.51 5.60 -9.14
CA ASP A 273 -0.35 6.76 -10.03
C ASP A 273 -1.50 6.88 -11.04
N SER A 274 -1.92 8.12 -11.32
CA SER A 274 -3.03 8.44 -12.22
C SER A 274 -2.68 8.31 -13.71
N THR A 275 -1.38 8.28 -14.06
CA THR A 275 -0.86 8.33 -15.42
C THR A 275 -0.19 7.02 -15.86
N SER A 276 0.70 6.46 -15.05
CA SER A 276 1.23 5.10 -15.23
C SER A 276 1.96 4.61 -14.00
N ASN A 277 1.82 3.32 -13.72
CA ASN A 277 2.49 2.64 -12.61
C ASN A 277 3.63 1.72 -13.04
N ILE A 278 3.84 1.51 -14.35
CA ILE A 278 4.76 0.47 -14.85
C ILE A 278 6.21 0.71 -14.37
N GLN A 279 6.75 1.90 -14.62
CA GLN A 279 8.13 2.21 -14.25
C GLN A 279 8.32 2.33 -12.72
N PRO A 280 7.42 3.03 -11.98
CA PRO A 280 7.45 3.03 -10.52
C PRO A 280 7.42 1.62 -9.90
N ILE A 281 6.59 0.70 -10.41
CA ILE A 281 6.56 -0.70 -9.95
C ILE A 281 7.92 -1.36 -10.15
N LYS A 282 8.53 -1.24 -11.34
CA LYS A 282 9.86 -1.81 -11.61
C LYS A 282 10.93 -1.26 -10.67
N ASP A 283 10.93 0.05 -10.44
CA ASP A 283 11.95 0.70 -9.62
C ASP A 283 11.77 0.36 -8.14
N MET A 284 10.54 0.31 -7.64
CA MET A 284 10.24 -0.11 -6.27
C MET A 284 10.58 -1.57 -6.02
N THR A 285 10.20 -2.47 -6.93
CA THR A 285 10.55 -3.89 -6.80
C THR A 285 12.07 -4.05 -6.73
N ARG A 286 12.83 -3.41 -7.62
CA ARG A 286 14.31 -3.46 -7.58
C ARG A 286 14.88 -2.86 -6.29
N GLN A 287 14.38 -1.71 -5.87
CA GLN A 287 14.87 -1.03 -4.67
C GLN A 287 14.61 -1.86 -3.40
N LEU A 288 13.41 -2.41 -3.26
CA LEU A 288 13.01 -3.21 -2.10
C LEU A 288 13.65 -4.60 -2.08
N HIS A 289 13.98 -5.17 -3.24
CA HIS A 289 14.71 -6.43 -3.35
C HIS A 289 16.06 -6.41 -2.62
N GLY A 290 16.66 -5.22 -2.44
CA GLY A 290 17.92 -5.05 -1.71
C GLY A 290 17.82 -5.23 -0.19
N TYR A 291 16.63 -5.47 0.37
CA TYR A 291 16.42 -5.54 1.82
C TYR A 291 15.79 -6.87 2.26
N GLY A 292 16.15 -7.33 3.46
CA GLY A 292 15.65 -8.56 4.07
C GLY A 292 15.96 -9.79 3.22
N ASN A 293 14.97 -10.64 2.98
CA ASN A 293 15.07 -11.78 2.07
C ASN A 293 14.82 -11.43 0.59
N GLY A 294 14.67 -10.14 0.28
CA GLY A 294 14.41 -9.65 -1.08
C GLY A 294 13.03 -9.99 -1.64
N ALA A 295 12.12 -10.58 -0.86
CA ALA A 295 10.75 -10.85 -1.29
C ALA A 295 9.93 -9.56 -1.29
N VAL A 296 9.21 -9.29 -2.38
CA VAL A 296 8.42 -8.07 -2.56
C VAL A 296 6.96 -8.39 -2.93
N LEU A 297 6.01 -7.74 -2.26
CA LEU A 297 4.59 -7.79 -2.57
C LEU A 297 4.13 -6.42 -3.09
N LEU A 298 3.52 -6.37 -4.28
CA LEU A 298 2.71 -5.23 -4.68
C LEU A 298 1.38 -5.31 -3.93
N ALA A 299 1.34 -4.69 -2.76
CA ALA A 299 0.28 -4.82 -1.76
C ALA A 299 -1.07 -4.41 -2.31
N HIS A 300 -1.11 -3.41 -3.20
CA HIS A 300 -2.28 -3.13 -4.01
C HIS A 300 -1.95 -2.25 -5.21
N TYR A 301 -2.74 -2.45 -6.25
CA TYR A 301 -2.68 -1.72 -7.51
C TYR A 301 -4.05 -1.17 -7.89
N LYS A 302 -4.08 0.11 -8.28
CA LYS A 302 -5.23 0.78 -8.93
C LYS A 302 -4.87 2.23 -9.33
N PRO A 303 -5.19 2.73 -10.54
CA PRO A 303 -5.04 4.16 -10.84
C PRO A 303 -5.92 5.03 -9.92
N ASP A 304 -5.34 6.02 -9.24
CA ASP A 304 -6.04 6.85 -8.24
C ASP A 304 -7.27 7.58 -8.82
N ASN A 305 -7.15 8.15 -10.01
CA ASN A 305 -8.24 8.79 -10.74
C ASN A 305 -9.22 7.80 -11.41
N ARG A 306 -9.10 6.50 -11.17
CA ARG A 306 -9.88 5.42 -11.81
C ARG A 306 -9.80 5.42 -13.34
N SER A 307 -8.74 5.97 -13.92
CA SER A 307 -8.55 6.03 -15.38
C SER A 307 -8.49 4.63 -15.99
N GLN A 308 -9.47 4.32 -16.85
CA GLN A 308 -9.50 3.06 -17.59
C GLN A 308 -8.34 2.94 -18.58
N VAL A 309 -7.87 4.07 -19.12
CA VAL A 309 -6.71 4.12 -20.04
C VAL A 309 -5.45 3.74 -19.28
N THR A 310 -5.22 4.35 -18.11
CA THR A 310 -4.08 4.05 -17.25
C THR A 310 -4.11 2.59 -16.82
N TRP A 311 -5.28 2.10 -16.38
CA TRP A 311 -5.46 0.71 -16.00
C TRP A 311 -5.12 -0.25 -17.16
N THR A 312 -5.66 -0.02 -18.34
CA THR A 312 -5.43 -0.90 -19.51
C THR A 312 -3.95 -0.89 -19.92
N ASN A 313 -3.33 0.28 -19.92
CA ASN A 313 -1.91 0.44 -20.25
C ASN A 313 -1.01 -0.26 -19.24
N ASP A 314 -1.26 -0.07 -17.95
CA ASP A 314 -0.49 -0.69 -16.88
C ASP A 314 -0.63 -2.22 -16.91
N ILE A 315 -1.85 -2.77 -17.01
CA ILE A 315 -2.04 -4.24 -17.05
C ILE A 315 -1.38 -4.83 -18.29
N THR A 316 -1.55 -4.22 -19.46
CA THR A 316 -0.90 -4.71 -20.69
C THR A 316 0.62 -4.60 -20.60
N GLY A 317 1.13 -3.50 -20.04
CA GLY A 317 2.56 -3.24 -19.91
C GLY A 317 3.25 -4.08 -18.82
N LEU A 318 2.51 -4.48 -17.78
CA LEU A 318 3.00 -5.38 -16.73
C LEU A 318 2.87 -6.85 -17.12
N PHE A 319 1.82 -7.24 -17.86
CA PHE A 319 1.55 -8.63 -18.23
C PHE A 319 2.48 -9.21 -19.32
N GLY A 320 3.41 -8.40 -19.84
CA GLY A 320 4.45 -8.92 -20.73
C GLY A 320 5.30 -9.99 -20.02
N PRO A 321 5.50 -11.19 -20.61
CA PRO A 321 6.29 -12.26 -19.98
C PRO A 321 7.67 -11.80 -19.50
N ASP A 322 8.37 -10.99 -20.29
CA ASP A 322 9.68 -10.46 -19.94
C ASP A 322 9.62 -9.48 -18.76
N VAL A 323 8.55 -8.67 -18.69
CA VAL A 323 8.35 -7.72 -17.58
C VAL A 323 8.06 -8.47 -16.29
N MET A 324 7.15 -9.44 -16.32
CA MET A 324 6.87 -10.28 -15.15
C MET A 324 8.08 -11.11 -14.72
N ALA A 325 8.80 -11.72 -15.65
CA ALA A 325 10.03 -12.45 -15.33
C ALA A 325 11.06 -11.52 -14.67
N GLY A 326 11.24 -10.30 -15.17
CA GLY A 326 12.11 -9.30 -14.56
C GLY A 326 11.66 -8.88 -13.16
N LEU A 327 10.36 -8.71 -12.93
CA LEU A 327 9.81 -8.39 -11.61
C LEU A 327 10.02 -9.55 -10.63
N GLN A 328 9.75 -10.79 -11.05
CA GLN A 328 9.96 -12.00 -10.25
C GLN A 328 11.44 -12.25 -9.93
N GLN A 329 12.34 -11.97 -10.89
CA GLN A 329 13.79 -12.01 -10.65
C GLN A 329 14.23 -10.99 -9.60
N ASN A 330 13.54 -9.85 -9.50
CA ASN A 330 13.73 -8.88 -8.42
C ASN A 330 12.82 -9.17 -7.21
N GLY A 331 12.39 -10.43 -7.04
CA GLY A 331 11.71 -10.91 -5.84
C GLY A 331 10.23 -10.55 -5.73
N LEU A 332 9.59 -9.98 -6.77
CA LEU A 332 8.14 -9.82 -6.75
C LEU A 332 7.47 -11.20 -6.70
N PHE A 333 6.81 -11.52 -5.59
CA PHE A 333 6.13 -12.81 -5.40
C PHE A 333 4.61 -12.69 -5.42
N GLY A 334 4.06 -11.47 -5.44
CA GLY A 334 2.63 -11.27 -5.59
C GLY A 334 2.20 -9.84 -5.92
N LEU A 335 0.93 -9.73 -6.28
CA LEU A 335 0.22 -8.49 -6.59
C LEU A 335 -1.24 -8.62 -6.12
N SER A 336 -1.78 -7.59 -5.47
CA SER A 336 -3.22 -7.48 -5.23
C SER A 336 -3.84 -6.34 -6.05
N PHE A 337 -5.02 -6.56 -6.60
CA PHE A 337 -5.90 -5.47 -7.04
C PHE A 337 -6.59 -4.87 -5.82
N MET A 338 -6.72 -3.54 -5.76
CA MET A 338 -7.41 -2.88 -4.66
C MET A 338 -8.92 -3.16 -4.69
N ASP A 339 -9.55 -3.03 -5.85
CA ASP A 339 -10.97 -3.27 -6.06
C ASP A 339 -11.24 -3.66 -7.52
N GLU A 340 -12.52 -3.90 -7.84
CA GLU A 340 -12.93 -4.32 -9.18
C GLU A 340 -13.37 -3.16 -10.09
N ALA A 341 -13.24 -1.90 -9.69
CA ALA A 341 -13.88 -0.78 -10.39
C ALA A 341 -13.46 -0.68 -11.86
N ASN A 342 -12.15 -0.77 -12.14
CA ASN A 342 -11.63 -0.70 -13.50
C ASN A 342 -11.78 -2.01 -14.29
N MET A 343 -11.68 -3.16 -13.63
CA MET A 343 -11.86 -4.45 -14.34
C MET A 343 -13.32 -4.70 -14.70
N ASN A 344 -14.28 -4.25 -13.88
CA ASN A 344 -15.71 -4.40 -14.16
C ASN A 344 -16.29 -3.27 -15.01
N ALA A 345 -15.47 -2.30 -15.45
CA ALA A 345 -15.92 -1.20 -16.29
C ALA A 345 -16.40 -1.69 -17.67
N THR A 346 -15.80 -2.75 -18.22
CA THR A 346 -16.20 -3.39 -19.49
C THR A 346 -15.85 -4.87 -19.47
N GLU A 347 -16.50 -5.69 -20.31
CA GLU A 347 -16.15 -7.11 -20.43
C GLU A 347 -14.71 -7.32 -20.92
N SER A 348 -14.22 -6.47 -21.83
CA SER A 348 -12.83 -6.54 -22.29
C SER A 348 -11.82 -6.27 -21.17
N ALA A 349 -12.12 -5.32 -20.28
CA ALA A 349 -11.28 -5.07 -19.10
C ALA A 349 -11.29 -6.28 -18.15
N PHE A 350 -12.47 -6.86 -17.90
CA PHE A 350 -12.58 -8.04 -17.07
C PHE A 350 -11.79 -9.23 -17.64
N GLN A 351 -11.93 -9.50 -18.94
CA GLN A 351 -11.18 -10.56 -19.61
C GLN A 351 -9.68 -10.32 -19.58
N LEU A 352 -9.22 -9.07 -19.69
CA LEU A 352 -7.80 -8.73 -19.56
C LEU A 352 -7.28 -9.06 -18.15
N ALA A 353 -8.00 -8.69 -17.09
CA ALA A 353 -7.64 -9.04 -15.72
C ALA A 353 -7.65 -10.55 -15.47
N LYS A 354 -8.68 -11.25 -15.96
CA LYS A 354 -8.81 -12.70 -15.85
C LYS A 354 -7.69 -13.45 -16.55
N GLN A 355 -7.28 -12.99 -17.74
CA GLN A 355 -6.15 -13.55 -18.48
C GLN A 355 -4.84 -13.35 -17.70
N PHE A 356 -4.63 -12.15 -17.16
CA PHE A 356 -3.51 -11.86 -16.27
C PHE A 356 -3.44 -12.84 -15.10
N VAL A 357 -4.56 -13.01 -14.39
CA VAL A 357 -4.62 -13.91 -13.23
C VAL A 357 -4.39 -15.37 -13.60
N THR A 358 -5.04 -15.83 -14.66
CA THR A 358 -4.96 -17.24 -15.10
C THR A 358 -3.56 -17.64 -15.54
N ALA A 359 -2.79 -16.71 -16.10
CA ALA A 359 -1.45 -16.97 -16.60
C ALA A 359 -0.39 -17.00 -15.49
N PHE A 360 -0.52 -16.17 -14.44
CA PHE A 360 0.52 -16.02 -13.44
C PHE A 360 0.23 -16.67 -12.08
N ALA A 361 -1.03 -16.88 -11.67
CA ALA A 361 -1.33 -17.49 -10.37
C ALA A 361 -1.04 -19.02 -10.27
N ARG A 362 -0.39 -19.60 -11.28
CA ARG A 362 -0.23 -21.04 -11.47
C ARG A 362 0.97 -21.65 -10.81
#